data_AF-A0A395LAH8-F1
#
_entry.id   AF-A0A395LAH8-F1
#
_cell.length_a   1.000
_cell.length_b   1.000
_cell.length_c   1.000
_cell.angle_alpha   90.00
_cell.angle_beta   90.00
_cell.angle_gamma   90.00
#
_symmetry.space_group_name_H-M   'P 1'
#
loop_
_entity.id
_entity.type
_entity.pdbx_description
1 polymer ?
#
loop_
_entity_poly.entity_id
_entity_poly.type
_entity_poly.pdbx_seq_one_letter_code
_entity_poly.pdbx_strand_id
1 'polypeptide(L)' 'MIRRARLLLIVPLALIASCVTGISEDMLDAGWCRRMEAAKADADDKGRRNLTLAMVKHDCGRKLREAGRKAAQRAP' A
#
# COMPACT_ATOMS: atom_id res chain seq x y z
N MET A 1 -29.12 -26.33 20.87
CA MET A 1 -28.03 -26.72 19.94
C MET A 1 -27.57 -25.61 18.98
N ILE A 2 -28.31 -24.49 18.85
CA ILE A 2 -28.03 -23.39 17.88
C ILE A 2 -26.81 -22.51 18.23
N ARG A 3 -26.38 -22.45 19.51
CA ARG A 3 -25.24 -21.60 19.94
C ARG A 3 -23.87 -22.11 19.48
N ARG A 4 -23.70 -23.42 19.27
CA ARG A 4 -22.41 -24.02 18.86
C ARG A 4 -22.12 -23.85 17.35
N ALA A 5 -23.18 -23.85 16.53
CA ALA A 5 -23.05 -23.65 15.08
C ALA A 5 -22.58 -22.23 14.70
N ARG A 6 -22.99 -21.21 15.46
CA ARG A 6 -22.53 -19.82 15.26
C ARG A 6 -21.04 -19.65 15.57
N LEU A 7 -20.52 -20.33 16.61
CA LEU A 7 -19.09 -20.26 16.94
C LEU A 7 -18.21 -20.92 15.86
N LEU A 8 -18.66 -22.04 15.29
CA LEU A 8 -17.94 -22.79 14.25
C LEU A 8 -17.85 -22.04 12.90
N LEU A 9 -18.74 -21.08 12.65
CA LEU A 9 -18.72 -20.25 11.44
C LEU A 9 -17.89 -18.96 11.60
N ILE A 10 -17.83 -18.39 12.81
CA ILE A 10 -17.11 -17.13 13.06
C ILE A 10 -15.58 -17.34 13.05
N VAL A 11 -15.10 -18.47 13.57
CA VAL A 11 -13.66 -18.80 13.62
C VAL A 11 -13.01 -18.84 12.22
N PRO A 12 -13.55 -19.57 11.21
CA PRO A 12 -12.95 -19.58 9.88
C PRO A 12 -13.03 -18.22 9.18
N LEU A 13 -14.09 -17.43 9.39
CA LEU A 13 -14.21 -16.08 8.82
C LEU A 13 -13.16 -15.11 9.40
N ALA A 14 -12.86 -15.20 10.69
CA ALA A 14 -11.81 -14.40 11.33
C ALA A 14 -10.41 -14.80 10.82
N LEU A 15 -10.16 -16.09 10.59
CA LEU A 15 -8.90 -16.57 10.01
C LEU A 15 -8.69 -16.08 8.57
N ILE A 16 -9.75 -16.06 7.74
CA ILE A 16 -9.67 -15.54 6.37
C ILE A 16 -9.38 -14.02 6.35
N ALA A 17 -9.95 -13.25 7.27
CA ALA A 17 -9.70 -11.81 7.36
C ALA A 17 -8.24 -11.47 7.72
N SER A 18 -7.59 -12.30 8.53
CA SER A 18 -6.15 -12.15 8.84
C SER A 18 -5.24 -12.42 7.63
N CYS A 19 -5.71 -13.14 6.61
CA CYS A 19 -4.93 -13.43 5.41
C CYS A 19 -4.92 -12.27 4.39
N VAL A 20 -5.83 -11.29 4.51
CA VAL A 20 -6.06 -10.27 3.46
C VAL A 20 -5.69 -8.86 3.94
N THR A 21 -5.42 -8.66 5.23
CA THR A 21 -5.32 -7.32 5.83
C THR A 21 -3.94 -6.69 5.82
N GLY A 22 -2.91 -7.36 5.29
CA GLY A 22 -1.57 -6.79 5.14
C GLY A 22 -1.26 -6.50 3.68
N ILE A 23 -1.42 -5.26 3.22
CA ILE A 23 -0.65 -4.81 2.05
C ILE A 23 0.81 -4.91 2.49
N SER A 24 1.55 -5.89 1.98
CA SER A 24 2.97 -6.02 2.29
C SER A 24 3.66 -4.70 1.98
N GLU A 25 4.51 -4.22 2.89
CA GLU A 25 5.30 -3.00 2.66
C GLU A 25 6.14 -3.09 1.38
N ASP A 26 6.46 -4.31 0.93
CA ASP A 26 7.14 -4.59 -0.34
C ASP A 26 6.34 -4.13 -1.56
N MET A 27 5.01 -4.13 -1.47
CA MET A 27 4.13 -3.65 -2.55
C MET A 27 4.11 -2.12 -2.63
N LEU A 28 4.55 -1.43 -1.58
CA LEU A 28 4.62 0.05 -1.48
C LEU A 28 6.01 0.56 -1.89
N ASP A 29 6.56 0.02 -2.97
CA ASP A 29 7.90 0.32 -3.47
C ASP A 29 7.98 1.66 -4.25
N ALA A 30 9.14 1.92 -4.86
CA ALA A 30 9.33 3.10 -5.71
C ALA A 30 8.36 3.12 -6.92
N GLY A 31 7.90 1.96 -7.40
CA GLY A 31 6.90 1.85 -8.46
C GLY A 31 5.51 2.27 -7.99
N TRP A 32 5.10 1.84 -6.81
CA TRP A 32 3.88 2.35 -6.17
C TRP A 32 3.93 3.87 -5.99
N CYS A 33 5.04 4.40 -5.48
CA CYS A 33 5.22 5.84 -5.31
C CYS A 33 5.08 6.63 -6.62
N ARG A 34 5.61 6.12 -7.74
CA ARG A 34 5.43 6.73 -9.06
C ARG A 34 3.96 6.72 -9.51
N ARG A 35 3.24 5.62 -9.29
CA ARG A 35 1.82 5.52 -9.62
C ARG A 35 0.98 6.50 -8.79
N MET A 36 1.31 6.68 -7.51
CA MET A 36 0.61 7.66 -6.66
C MET A 36 0.89 9.10 -7.08
N GLU A 37 2.12 9.46 -7.48
CA GLU A 37 2.40 10.77 -8.08
C GLU A 37 1.59 10.98 -9.35
N ALA A 38 1.56 9.99 -10.26
CA ALA A 38 0.76 10.09 -11.48
C ALA A 38 -0.73 10.26 -11.18
N ALA A 39 -1.26 9.51 -10.21
CA ALA A 39 -2.67 9.59 -9.81
C ALA A 39 -3.05 10.95 -9.20
N LYS A 40 -2.11 11.77 -8.72
CA LYS A 40 -2.41 13.13 -8.26
C LYS A 40 -2.88 14.03 -9.40
N ALA A 41 -2.47 13.77 -10.64
CA ALA A 41 -2.84 14.60 -11.80
C ALA A 41 -4.36 14.58 -12.05
N ASP A 42 -4.99 13.43 -11.83
CA ASP A 42 -6.42 13.22 -12.07
C ASP A 42 -7.27 13.41 -10.80
N ALA A 43 -6.64 13.70 -9.66
CA ALA A 43 -7.31 13.78 -8.37
C ALA A 43 -7.83 15.19 -8.06
N ASP A 44 -9.00 15.26 -7.43
CA ASP A 44 -9.51 16.48 -6.80
C ASP A 44 -8.60 16.95 -5.65
N ASP A 45 -8.87 18.14 -5.12
CA ASP A 45 -8.04 18.76 -4.07
C ASP A 45 -7.90 17.88 -2.81
N LYS A 46 -8.96 17.16 -2.45
CA LYS A 46 -8.95 16.26 -1.29
C LYS A 46 -8.14 15.01 -1.59
N GLY A 47 -8.31 14.44 -2.77
CA GLY A 47 -7.56 13.30 -3.29
C GLY A 47 -6.07 13.60 -3.35
N ARG A 48 -5.66 14.76 -3.90
CA ARG A 48 -4.25 15.18 -3.93
C ARG A 48 -3.65 15.30 -2.54
N ARG A 49 -4.38 15.86 -1.57
CA ARG A 49 -3.93 15.94 -0.17
C ARG A 49 -3.76 14.56 0.45
N ASN A 50 -4.75 13.67 0.27
CA ASN A 50 -4.71 12.31 0.81
C ASN A 50 -3.57 11.48 0.21
N LEU A 51 -3.39 11.55 -1.11
CA LEU A 51 -2.28 10.90 -1.80
C LEU A 51 -0.93 11.42 -1.30
N THR A 52 -0.80 12.74 -1.12
CA THR A 52 0.42 13.34 -0.55
C THR A 52 0.71 12.82 0.85
N LEU A 53 -0.30 12.74 1.73
CA LEU A 53 -0.13 12.19 3.08
C LEU A 53 0.26 10.70 3.05
N ALA A 54 -0.38 9.90 2.20
CA ALA A 54 -0.06 8.48 2.05
C ALA A 54 1.39 8.30 1.57
N MET A 55 1.82 9.11 0.61
CA MET A 55 3.19 9.07 0.10
C MET A 55 4.24 9.47 1.15
N VAL A 56 3.94 10.46 2.00
CA VAL A 56 4.81 10.83 3.13
C VAL A 56 4.87 9.70 4.14
N LYS A 57 3.72 9.12 4.51
CA LYS A 57 3.63 8.00 5.46
C LYS A 57 4.46 6.78 5.02
N HIS A 58 4.59 6.58 3.71
CA HIS A 58 5.30 5.43 3.14
C HIS A 58 6.68 5.78 2.56
N ASP A 59 7.29 6.89 2.98
CA ASP A 59 8.64 7.31 2.65
C ASP A 59 8.94 7.40 1.13
N CYS A 60 7.95 7.80 0.33
CA CYS A 60 8.10 7.79 -1.12
C CYS A 60 9.28 8.63 -1.62
N GLY A 61 9.59 9.76 -0.97
CA GLY A 61 10.75 10.56 -1.32
C GLY A 61 12.07 9.80 -1.19
N ARG A 62 12.23 8.99 -0.13
CA ARG A 62 13.43 8.15 0.06
C ARG A 62 13.50 7.05 -1.00
N LYS A 63 12.38 6.33 -1.20
CA LYS A 63 12.29 5.21 -2.16
C LYS A 63 12.57 5.66 -3.61
N LEU A 64 12.05 6.81 -4.02
CA LEU A 64 12.29 7.37 -5.34
C LEU A 64 13.76 7.78 -5.53
N ARG A 65 14.39 8.42 -4.53
CA ARG A 65 15.82 8.76 -4.57
C ARG A 65 16.72 7.53 -4.62
N GLU A 66 16.42 6.51 -3.82
CA GLU A 66 17.14 5.23 -3.85
C GLU A 66 17.02 4.56 -5.23
N ALA A 67 15.82 4.52 -5.80
CA ALA A 67 15.62 3.99 -7.15
C ALA A 67 16.39 4.79 -8.21
N GLY A 68 16.40 6.13 -8.13
CA GLY A 68 17.16 6.98 -9.04
C GLY A 68 18.67 6.73 -8.96
N ARG A 69 19.24 6.60 -7.75
CA ARG A 69 20.65 6.25 -7.56
C ARG A 69 21.00 4.90 -8.16
N LYS A 70 20.16 3.88 -7.93
CA LYS A 70 20.36 2.54 -8.51
C LYS A 70 20.30 2.56 -10.04
N ALA A 71 19.40 3.36 -10.62
CA ALA A 71 19.33 3.53 -12.07
C ALA A 71 20.58 4.20 -12.63
N ALA A 72 21.07 5.27 -11.99
CA ALA A 72 22.28 5.97 -12.39
C ALA A 72 23.54 5.07 -12.32
N GLN A 73 23.64 4.20 -11.32
CA GLN A 73 24.74 3.24 -11.19
C GLN A 73 24.71 2.11 -12.23
N ARG A 74 23.56 1.90 -12.88
CA ARG A 74 23.37 0.85 -13.90
C ARG A 74 23.48 1.39 -15.32
N ALA A 75 23.60 2.71 -15.49
CA ALA A 75 23.90 3.33 -16.77
C ALA A 75 25.40 3.11 -17.08
N PRO A 76 25.75 2.57 -18.27
CA PRO A 76 27.14 2.33 -18.66
C PRO A 76 27.95 3.61 -18.84
#